data_AF-A0A7Y0HNF2-F1
#
_entry.id   AF-A0A7Y0HNF2-F1
#
_cell.length_a   1.000
_cell.length_b   1.000
_cell.length_c   1.000
_cell.angle_alpha   90.00
_cell.angle_beta   90.00
_cell.angle_gamma   90.00
#
_symmetry.space_group_name_H-M   'P 1'
#
loop_
_entity.id
_entity.type
_entity.pdbx_description
1 polymer ?
#
loop_
_entity_poly.entity_id
_entity_poly.type
_entity_poly.pdbx_seq_one_letter_code
_entity_poly.pdbx_strand_id
1 'polypeptide(L)'
;MDKEWMEVSIVTTSEAVEAVTGILYNTEVKGVSIEDPEDIEFKKKHPGDWDYFDESLLDIKEGAIIKGYYKQNEKLDEYLKYIKDSVNNLEQFGIDKGKGLITVCKVNEEDWENNWKKYYKPTKVGSRVVVKPIWEEYAKKDDEIVVELDPGMAFGTGTHETTRMCIKALEKYVKPESKIFDIGTGSGILAITAAKLKAKEVIGVDLDPVAVKSASENVKYNDIDNIKILHGNLMEVVEGKADIVIANIIADVIIFLTDGVKDFIAPGGRFICSGIINDRKDDVVNKLESSGFNVEEVNVDGEWVCIVAKL
;
A
#
# COMPACT_ATOMS: atom_id res chain seq x y z
N MET A 1 -12.55 -0.58 26.61
CA MET A 1 -12.14 -2.00 26.72
C MET A 1 -10.74 -2.05 26.20
N ASP A 2 -9.79 -2.11 27.13
CA ASP A 2 -8.39 -1.82 26.88
C ASP A 2 -7.81 -2.80 25.85
N LYS A 3 -7.37 -2.25 24.72
CA LYS A 3 -6.74 -2.98 23.62
C LYS A 3 -5.23 -3.08 23.88
N GLU A 4 -4.88 -3.66 25.02
CA GLU A 4 -3.50 -3.78 25.46
C GLU A 4 -2.91 -5.09 24.95
N TRP A 5 -1.96 -4.97 24.04
CA TRP A 5 -1.19 -6.09 23.49
C TRP A 5 0.16 -6.16 24.19
N MET A 6 0.67 -7.38 24.31
CA MET A 6 1.98 -7.68 24.86
C MET A 6 2.78 -8.32 23.73
N GLU A 7 3.87 -7.67 23.36
CA GLU A 7 4.87 -8.23 22.45
C GLU A 7 5.82 -9.09 23.28
N VAL A 8 5.92 -10.37 22.92
CA VAL A 8 6.89 -11.30 23.45
C VAL A 8 7.96 -11.49 22.39
N SER A 9 9.17 -11.01 22.68
CA SER A 9 10.31 -11.03 21.76
C SER A 9 11.36 -12.02 22.26
N ILE A 10 11.79 -12.93 21.39
CA ILE A 10 12.75 -13.99 21.71
C ILE A 10 13.96 -13.85 20.81
N VAL A 11 15.10 -13.51 21.41
CA VAL A 11 16.40 -13.45 20.71
C VAL A 11 17.06 -14.82 20.81
N THR A 12 17.33 -15.43 19.66
CA THR A 12 17.87 -16.79 19.55
C THR A 12 18.84 -16.89 18.37
N THR A 13 19.40 -18.07 18.09
CA THR A 13 20.17 -18.32 16.86
C THR A 13 19.25 -18.59 15.67
N SER A 14 19.76 -18.45 14.44
CA SER A 14 19.03 -18.82 13.21
C SER A 14 18.64 -20.31 13.19
N GLU A 15 19.50 -21.20 13.73
CA GLU A 15 19.20 -22.64 13.87
C GLU A 15 17.94 -22.91 14.71
N ALA A 16 17.73 -22.13 15.77
CA ALA A 16 16.63 -22.33 16.70
C ALA A 16 15.31 -21.66 16.29
N VAL A 17 15.27 -20.92 15.17
CA VAL A 17 14.08 -20.17 14.72
C VAL A 17 12.85 -21.06 14.57
N GLU A 18 12.97 -22.21 13.92
CA GLU A 18 11.84 -23.13 13.71
C GLU A 18 11.29 -23.66 15.04
N ALA A 19 12.19 -24.05 15.95
CA ALA A 19 11.81 -24.60 17.25
C ALA A 19 11.14 -23.55 18.13
N VAL A 20 11.69 -22.33 18.18
CA VAL A 20 11.13 -21.20 18.94
C VAL A 20 9.78 -20.77 18.35
N THR A 21 9.65 -20.74 17.03
CA THR A 21 8.38 -20.49 16.35
C THR A 21 7.32 -21.53 16.73
N GLY A 22 7.69 -22.82 16.73
CA GLY A 22 6.81 -23.90 17.17
C GLY A 22 6.36 -23.75 18.62
N ILE A 23 7.26 -23.33 19.51
CA ILE A 23 6.93 -23.03 20.92
C ILE A 23 5.88 -21.93 21.02
N LEU A 24 6.01 -20.85 20.24
CA LEU A 24 5.00 -19.79 20.21
C LEU A 24 3.67 -20.29 19.67
N TYR A 25 3.65 -21.09 18.59
CA TYR A 25 2.41 -21.66 18.04
C TYR A 25 1.71 -22.69 18.95
N ASN A 26 2.41 -23.27 19.92
CA ASN A 26 1.78 -24.09 20.97
C ASN A 26 1.01 -23.25 22.01
N THR A 27 1.04 -21.93 21.88
CA THR A 27 0.21 -20.99 22.65
C THR A 27 -0.89 -20.41 21.75
N GLU A 28 -1.76 -19.54 22.27
CA GLU A 28 -2.82 -18.87 21.48
C GLU A 28 -2.29 -17.68 20.64
N VAL A 29 -1.03 -17.70 20.20
CA VAL A 29 -0.47 -16.66 19.32
C VAL A 29 -1.19 -16.67 17.97
N LYS A 30 -1.53 -15.50 17.43
CA LYS A 30 -2.22 -15.39 16.13
C LYS A 30 -1.28 -15.40 14.93
N GLY A 31 -0.02 -15.05 15.15
CA GLY A 31 1.03 -14.95 14.15
C GLY A 31 2.33 -14.53 14.81
N VAL A 32 3.44 -14.87 14.17
CA VAL A 32 4.79 -14.50 14.61
C VAL A 32 5.47 -13.67 13.54
N SER A 33 6.24 -12.66 13.94
CA SER A 33 7.21 -11.98 13.08
C SER A 33 8.58 -12.60 13.31
N ILE A 34 9.31 -12.90 12.24
CA ILE A 34 10.65 -13.47 12.29
C ILE A 34 11.60 -12.47 11.63
N GLU A 35 12.63 -12.10 12.37
CA GLU A 35 13.64 -11.14 11.98
C GLU A 35 15.01 -11.84 12.02
N ASP A 36 15.41 -12.47 10.91
CA ASP A 36 16.65 -13.22 10.79
C ASP A 36 17.59 -12.60 9.72
N PRO A 37 18.76 -12.07 10.11
CA PRO A 37 19.75 -11.56 9.16
C PRO A 37 20.28 -12.60 8.14
N GLU A 38 20.32 -13.89 8.48
CA GLU A 38 20.82 -14.93 7.57
C GLU A 38 19.84 -15.19 6.41
N ASP A 39 18.52 -15.10 6.67
CA ASP A 39 17.49 -15.16 5.63
C ASP A 39 17.63 -14.01 4.64
N ILE A 40 18.05 -12.83 5.10
CA ILE A 40 18.29 -11.65 4.27
C ILE A 40 19.52 -11.86 3.37
N GLU A 41 20.62 -12.39 3.90
CA GLU A 41 21.80 -12.72 3.08
C GLU A 41 21.51 -13.82 2.05
N PHE A 42 20.71 -14.82 2.42
CA PHE A 42 20.31 -15.90 1.54
C PHE A 42 19.43 -15.39 0.39
N LYS A 43 18.42 -14.56 0.70
CA LYS A 43 17.53 -13.94 -0.30
C LYS A 43 18.27 -12.90 -1.16
N LYS A 44 19.31 -12.22 -0.65
CA LYS A 44 20.15 -11.31 -1.46
C LYS A 44 20.93 -12.04 -2.55
N LYS A 45 21.24 -13.32 -2.31
CA LYS A 45 21.92 -14.20 -3.28
C LYS A 45 20.94 -14.83 -4.29
N HIS A 46 19.63 -14.75 -4.04
CA HIS A 46 18.56 -15.35 -4.88
C HIS A 46 17.43 -14.33 -5.13
N PRO A 47 17.60 -13.39 -6.07
CA PRO A 47 16.76 -12.20 -6.23
C PRO A 47 15.32 -12.44 -6.75
N GLY A 48 14.86 -13.68 -6.85
CA GLY A 48 13.53 -14.03 -7.39
C GLY A 48 12.39 -14.10 -6.36
N ASP A 49 12.70 -14.11 -5.06
CA ASP A 49 11.72 -14.31 -3.99
C ASP A 49 11.86 -13.19 -2.93
N TRP A 50 11.24 -12.03 -3.14
CA TRP A 50 11.29 -10.92 -2.18
C TRP A 50 9.89 -10.50 -1.69
N ASP A 51 9.58 -10.89 -0.45
CA ASP A 51 8.61 -10.21 0.43
C ASP A 51 9.27 -8.94 1.03
N TYR A 52 8.46 -7.94 1.41
CA TYR A 52 8.90 -6.67 2.02
C TYR A 52 9.92 -6.85 3.17
N PHE A 53 11.04 -6.10 3.13
CA PHE A 53 12.05 -6.09 4.21
C PHE A 53 12.02 -4.75 4.96
N ASP A 54 12.05 -4.82 6.29
CA ASP A 54 12.19 -3.66 7.17
C ASP A 54 13.68 -3.33 7.34
N GLU A 55 14.09 -2.09 7.05
CA GLU A 55 15.48 -1.64 7.18
C GLU A 55 16.02 -1.70 8.63
N SER A 56 15.14 -1.75 9.63
CA SER A 56 15.53 -1.93 11.04
C SER A 56 16.12 -3.31 11.36
N LEU A 57 15.95 -4.29 10.46
CA LEU A 57 16.56 -5.64 10.56
C LEU A 57 18.09 -5.61 10.46
N LEU A 58 18.66 -4.55 9.88
CA LEU A 58 20.11 -4.39 9.72
C LEU A 58 20.85 -4.07 11.04
N ASP A 59 20.11 -3.71 12.09
CA ASP A 59 20.68 -3.41 13.42
C ASP A 59 20.86 -4.68 14.30
N ILE A 60 20.33 -5.83 13.88
CA ILE A 60 20.49 -7.11 14.58
C ILE A 60 21.88 -7.67 14.26
N LYS A 61 22.82 -7.47 15.21
CA LYS A 61 24.24 -7.81 15.00
C LYS A 61 24.55 -9.32 15.05
N GLU A 62 23.79 -10.11 15.80
CA GLU A 62 23.98 -11.57 15.95
C GLU A 62 22.66 -12.26 16.34
N GLY A 63 22.29 -13.32 15.61
CA GLY A 63 21.10 -14.15 15.86
C GLY A 63 19.82 -13.65 15.19
N ALA A 64 18.70 -14.33 15.47
CA ALA A 64 17.37 -14.03 14.99
C ALA A 64 16.45 -13.56 16.12
N ILE A 65 15.45 -12.73 15.80
CA ILE A 65 14.42 -12.27 16.75
C ILE A 65 13.06 -12.79 16.29
N ILE A 66 12.35 -13.51 17.15
CA ILE A 66 10.98 -13.94 16.91
C ILE A 66 10.05 -13.17 17.84
N LYS A 67 9.03 -12.51 17.27
CA LYS A 67 8.05 -11.70 18.00
C LYS A 67 6.66 -12.32 17.91
N GLY A 68 6.01 -12.52 19.04
CA GLY A 68 4.61 -12.94 19.14
C GLY A 68 3.75 -11.90 19.86
N TYR A 69 2.53 -11.69 19.38
CA TYR A 69 1.62 -10.68 19.94
C TYR A 69 0.46 -11.34 20.69
N TYR A 70 0.32 -10.98 21.97
CA TYR A 70 -0.68 -11.56 22.87
C TYR A 70 -1.58 -10.47 23.44
N LYS A 71 -2.86 -10.79 23.65
CA LYS A 71 -3.74 -9.93 24.45
C LYS A 71 -3.40 -10.09 25.92
N GLN A 72 -3.38 -8.99 26.67
CA GLN A 72 -3.24 -9.07 28.11
C GLN A 72 -4.47 -9.76 28.74
N ASN A 73 -4.28 -10.98 29.26
CA ASN A 73 -5.31 -11.76 29.93
C ASN A 73 -4.69 -12.70 30.98
N GLU A 74 -5.53 -13.39 31.75
CA GLU A 74 -5.09 -14.31 32.82
C GLU A 74 -4.22 -15.49 32.32
N LYS A 75 -4.30 -15.85 31.04
CA LYS A 75 -3.51 -16.93 30.44
C LYS A 75 -2.10 -16.50 30.02
N LEU A 76 -1.84 -15.19 29.90
CA LEU A 76 -0.55 -14.70 29.41
C LEU A 76 0.61 -15.15 30.31
N ASP A 77 0.43 -15.12 31.63
CA ASP A 77 1.48 -15.57 32.57
C ASP A 77 1.78 -17.06 32.43
N GLU A 78 0.76 -17.88 32.13
CA GLU A 78 0.93 -19.31 31.84
C GLU A 78 1.71 -19.52 30.53
N TYR A 79 1.41 -18.74 29.48
CA TYR A 79 2.13 -18.78 28.21
C TYR A 79 3.58 -18.33 28.37
N LEU A 80 3.83 -17.22 29.08
CA LEU A 80 5.20 -16.74 29.32
C LEU A 80 6.04 -17.77 30.07
N LYS A 81 5.45 -18.45 31.06
CA LYS A 81 6.11 -19.54 31.77
C LYS A 81 6.41 -20.72 30.83
N TYR A 82 5.42 -21.17 30.06
CA TYR A 82 5.59 -22.25 29.09
C TYR A 82 6.68 -21.93 28.05
N ILE A 83 6.65 -20.73 27.46
CA ILE A 83 7.63 -20.26 26.48
C ILE A 83 9.03 -20.26 27.10
N LYS A 84 9.17 -19.70 28.30
CA LYS A 84 10.46 -19.64 29.00
C LYS A 84 11.01 -21.03 29.30
N ASP A 85 10.19 -21.94 29.82
CA ASP A 85 10.61 -23.30 30.14
C ASP A 85 10.98 -24.06 28.86
N SER A 86 10.17 -23.93 27.80
CA SER A 86 10.39 -24.63 26.53
C SER A 86 11.65 -24.14 25.80
N VAL A 87 11.86 -22.81 25.73
CA VAL A 87 13.05 -22.21 25.11
C VAL A 87 14.31 -22.63 25.88
N ASN A 88 14.28 -22.62 27.22
CA ASN A 88 15.45 -23.05 28.01
C ASN A 88 15.77 -24.54 27.86
N ASN A 89 14.78 -25.37 27.54
CA ASN A 89 14.98 -26.80 27.35
C ASN A 89 15.47 -27.17 25.93
N LEU A 90 15.55 -26.23 24.98
CA LEU A 90 16.02 -26.51 23.61
C LEU A 90 17.41 -27.15 23.56
N GLU A 91 18.31 -26.75 24.46
CA GLU A 91 19.66 -27.33 24.58
C GLU A 91 19.62 -28.84 24.90
N GLN A 92 18.61 -29.32 25.62
CA GLN A 92 18.44 -30.75 25.93
C GLN A 92 18.08 -31.59 24.70
N PHE A 93 17.53 -30.93 23.67
CA PHE A 93 17.23 -31.54 22.37
C PHE A 93 18.36 -31.32 21.36
N GLY A 94 19.49 -30.75 21.79
CA GLY A 94 20.64 -30.49 20.94
C GLY A 94 20.49 -29.27 20.04
N ILE A 95 19.53 -28.38 20.31
CA ILE A 95 19.30 -27.15 19.55
C ILE A 95 19.96 -25.99 20.30
N ASP A 96 20.93 -25.31 19.66
CA ASP A 96 21.58 -24.14 20.25
C ASP A 96 20.65 -22.93 20.17
N LYS A 97 20.13 -22.47 21.32
CA LYS A 97 19.26 -21.28 21.41
C LYS A 97 20.02 -19.96 21.53
N GLY A 98 21.36 -20.00 21.58
CA GLY A 98 22.19 -18.83 21.85
C GLY A 98 21.78 -18.16 23.16
N LYS A 99 21.50 -16.85 23.12
CA LYS A 99 21.06 -16.11 24.33
C LYS A 99 19.72 -16.60 24.86
N GLY A 100 18.82 -17.08 24.00
CA GLY A 100 17.44 -17.44 24.36
C GLY A 100 16.74 -16.37 25.20
N LEU A 101 17.02 -15.08 24.91
CA LEU A 101 16.59 -13.96 25.73
C LEU A 101 15.14 -13.65 25.39
N ILE A 102 14.27 -13.78 26.38
CA ILE A 102 12.85 -13.45 26.25
C ILE A 102 12.61 -12.09 26.91
N THR A 103 12.11 -11.14 26.13
CA THR A 103 11.64 -9.84 26.61
C THR A 103 10.14 -9.71 26.37
N VAL A 104 9.47 -9.00 27.27
CA VAL A 104 8.03 -8.75 27.17
C VAL A 104 7.82 -7.26 27.29
N CYS A 105 7.25 -6.67 26.25
CA CYS A 105 6.98 -5.24 26.18
C CYS A 105 5.48 -5.02 25.98
N LYS A 106 4.92 -4.04 26.67
CA LYS A 106 3.55 -3.60 26.43
C LYS A 106 3.52 -2.77 25.15
N VAL A 107 2.65 -3.14 24.23
CA VAL A 107 2.43 -2.41 22.97
C VAL A 107 0.97 -1.98 22.94
N ASN A 108 0.74 -0.67 22.98
CA ASN A 108 -0.60 -0.15 22.81
C ASN A 108 -0.99 -0.20 21.33
N GLU A 109 -2.22 -0.60 21.02
CA GLU A 109 -2.74 -0.56 19.65
C GLU A 109 -2.64 0.86 19.05
N GLU A 110 -2.72 1.89 19.89
CA GLU A 110 -2.54 3.29 19.49
C GLU A 110 -1.09 3.65 19.08
N ASP A 111 -0.08 2.92 19.58
CA ASP A 111 1.33 3.20 19.22
C ASP A 111 1.66 2.70 17.81
N TRP A 112 1.05 1.61 17.32
CA TRP A 112 1.23 1.19 15.92
C TRP A 112 0.40 2.06 14.95
N GLU A 113 -0.85 2.41 15.32
CA GLU A 113 -1.73 3.24 14.48
C GLU A 113 -1.25 4.69 14.30
N ASN A 114 -0.39 5.21 15.20
CA ASN A 114 0.03 6.61 15.18
C ASN A 114 1.53 6.82 14.93
N ASN A 115 2.41 5.82 15.09
CA ASN A 115 3.84 6.04 14.86
C ASN A 115 4.18 6.25 13.37
N TRP A 116 3.49 5.58 12.44
CA TRP A 116 3.69 5.83 11.01
C TRP A 116 3.33 7.27 10.61
N LYS A 117 2.35 7.88 11.28
CA LYS A 117 1.91 9.27 11.03
C LYS A 117 3.03 10.29 11.27
N LYS A 118 3.98 10.01 12.18
CA LYS A 118 5.13 10.87 12.46
C LYS A 118 6.12 10.93 11.29
N TYR A 119 6.24 9.84 10.55
CA TYR A 119 7.12 9.72 9.39
C TYR A 119 6.43 10.10 8.08
N TYR A 120 5.10 10.12 8.07
CA TYR A 120 4.33 10.57 6.93
C TYR A 120 4.35 12.10 6.83
N LYS A 121 5.17 12.64 5.93
CA LYS A 121 5.41 14.08 5.76
C LYS A 121 4.90 14.61 4.42
N PRO A 122 4.61 15.92 4.31
CA PRO A 122 4.24 16.53 3.04
C PRO A 122 5.29 16.22 1.96
N THR A 123 4.86 15.58 0.89
CA THR A 123 5.77 15.04 -0.14
C THR A 123 5.34 15.53 -1.51
N LYS A 124 6.29 16.07 -2.27
CA LYS A 124 6.06 16.46 -3.66
C LYS A 124 6.10 15.23 -4.56
N VAL A 125 4.99 14.93 -5.22
CA VAL A 125 4.78 13.68 -5.98
C VAL A 125 4.68 13.91 -7.48
N GLY A 126 4.30 15.13 -7.89
CA GLY A 126 4.28 15.60 -9.28
C GLY A 126 5.23 16.78 -9.51
N SER A 127 5.09 17.42 -10.66
CA SER A 127 5.76 18.69 -10.97
C SER A 127 5.26 19.83 -10.08
N ARG A 128 3.98 19.81 -9.72
CA ARG A 128 3.29 20.82 -8.90
C ARG A 128 2.46 20.21 -7.77
N VAL A 129 2.09 18.94 -7.85
CA VAL A 129 1.27 18.28 -6.82
C VAL A 129 2.09 17.88 -5.59
N VAL A 130 1.61 18.29 -4.42
CA VAL A 130 2.12 17.93 -3.10
C VAL A 130 1.03 17.17 -2.34
N VAL A 131 1.36 15.98 -1.85
CA VAL A 131 0.49 15.21 -0.96
C VAL A 131 0.83 15.59 0.47
N LYS A 132 -0.18 16.07 1.19
CA LYS A 132 -0.05 16.58 2.56
C LYS A 132 -0.96 15.76 3.48
N PRO A 133 -0.42 15.12 4.52
CA PRO A 133 -1.24 14.51 5.56
C PRO A 133 -2.10 15.57 6.26
N ILE A 134 -3.36 15.27 6.57
CA ILE A 134 -4.28 16.26 7.17
C ILE A 134 -3.81 16.80 8.54
N TRP A 135 -2.92 16.09 9.23
CA TRP A 135 -2.36 16.48 10.53
C TRP A 135 -1.04 17.27 10.46
N GLU A 136 -0.44 17.42 9.28
CA GLU A 136 0.80 18.18 9.11
C GLU A 136 0.50 19.62 8.68
N GLU A 137 1.26 20.58 9.18
CA GLU A 137 1.26 21.93 8.63
C GLU A 137 2.15 21.99 7.38
N TYR A 138 1.68 22.65 6.33
CA TYR A 138 2.45 22.86 5.11
C TYR A 138 2.16 24.21 4.49
N ALA A 139 3.18 25.07 4.42
CA ALA A 139 3.10 26.33 3.70
C ALA A 139 3.36 26.07 2.20
N LYS A 140 2.28 26.05 1.42
CA LYS A 140 2.36 25.88 -0.04
C LYS A 140 3.28 26.92 -0.67
N LYS A 141 4.12 26.48 -1.62
CA LYS A 141 5.00 27.36 -2.39
C LYS A 141 4.41 27.61 -3.77
N ASP A 142 4.66 28.80 -4.31
CA ASP A 142 4.41 29.16 -5.71
C ASP A 142 3.05 28.67 -6.26
N ASP A 143 3.09 27.82 -7.29
CA ASP A 143 1.98 27.26 -8.06
C ASP A 143 1.65 25.80 -7.66
N GLU A 144 2.07 25.38 -6.46
CA GLU A 144 1.82 24.04 -5.93
C GLU A 144 0.33 23.76 -5.73
N ILE A 145 -0.03 22.51 -6.01
CA ILE A 145 -1.36 21.96 -5.79
C ILE A 145 -1.27 21.03 -4.59
N VAL A 146 -1.83 21.44 -3.46
CA VAL A 146 -1.83 20.63 -2.24
C VAL A 146 -3.06 19.72 -2.23
N VAL A 147 -2.82 18.41 -2.15
CA VAL A 147 -3.80 17.35 -1.96
C VAL A 147 -3.73 16.90 -0.50
N GLU A 148 -4.78 17.19 0.25
CA GLU A 148 -4.88 16.78 1.66
C GLU A 148 -5.40 15.36 1.75
N LEU A 149 -4.73 14.48 2.51
CA LEU A 149 -5.14 13.09 2.66
C LEU A 149 -5.02 12.61 4.10
N ASP A 150 -6.01 11.85 4.53
CA ASP A 150 -5.83 10.81 5.53
C ASP A 150 -5.68 9.46 4.79
N PRO A 151 -4.47 8.86 4.78
CA PRO A 151 -4.26 7.54 4.20
C PRO A 151 -5.10 6.46 4.88
N GLY A 152 -5.43 6.62 6.16
CA GLY A 152 -6.19 5.64 6.94
C GLY A 152 -5.72 4.20 6.73
N MET A 153 -6.68 3.30 6.50
CA MET A 153 -6.45 1.90 6.12
C MET A 153 -6.59 1.64 4.61
N ALA A 154 -6.88 2.67 3.80
CA ALA A 154 -7.15 2.52 2.38
C ALA A 154 -5.86 2.55 1.56
N PHE A 155 -5.84 1.80 0.45
CA PHE A 155 -4.73 1.84 -0.50
C PHE A 155 -4.61 3.23 -1.16
N GLY A 156 -3.39 3.63 -1.51
CA GLY A 156 -3.11 4.94 -2.09
C GLY A 156 -2.68 5.98 -1.06
N THR A 157 -1.62 5.66 -0.30
CA THR A 157 -1.00 6.60 0.65
C THR A 157 -0.62 7.91 -0.03
N GLY A 158 -0.11 7.83 -1.26
CA GLY A 158 0.11 8.95 -2.17
C GLY A 158 1.54 9.11 -2.63
N THR A 159 2.49 8.47 -1.96
CA THR A 159 3.93 8.57 -2.24
C THR A 159 4.48 7.44 -3.10
N HIS A 160 3.73 6.36 -3.28
CA HIS A 160 4.13 5.21 -4.10
C HIS A 160 4.37 5.60 -5.58
N GLU A 161 5.31 4.92 -6.23
CA GLU A 161 5.76 5.15 -7.61
C GLU A 161 4.60 5.15 -8.59
N THR A 162 3.69 4.18 -8.46
CA THR A 162 2.52 4.05 -9.34
C THR A 162 1.61 5.27 -9.25
N THR A 163 1.36 5.76 -8.03
CA THR A 163 0.56 6.96 -7.77
C THR A 163 1.26 8.23 -8.28
N ARG A 164 2.57 8.36 -8.04
CA ARG A 164 3.38 9.47 -8.56
C ARG A 164 3.32 9.55 -10.09
N MET A 165 3.48 8.41 -10.78
CA MET A 165 3.40 8.38 -12.24
C MET A 165 1.99 8.71 -12.76
N CYS A 166 0.94 8.21 -12.10
CA CYS A 166 -0.44 8.58 -12.41
C CYS A 166 -0.67 10.09 -12.24
N ILE A 167 -0.19 10.69 -11.16
CA ILE A 167 -0.31 12.13 -10.90
C ILE A 167 0.43 12.94 -11.98
N LYS A 168 1.65 12.55 -12.37
CA LYS A 168 2.39 13.21 -13.46
C LYS A 168 1.64 13.12 -14.80
N ALA A 169 1.00 11.98 -15.08
CA ALA A 169 0.16 11.83 -16.27
C ALA A 169 -1.08 12.74 -16.20
N LEU A 170 -1.74 12.83 -15.05
CA LEU A 170 -2.85 13.77 -14.84
C LEU A 170 -2.41 15.23 -15.05
N GLU A 171 -1.27 15.64 -14.50
CA GLU A 171 -0.71 16.99 -14.69
C GLU A 171 -0.50 17.33 -16.17
N LYS A 172 -0.15 16.33 -16.99
CA LYS A 172 0.10 16.50 -18.42
C LYS A 172 -1.18 16.56 -19.26
N TYR A 173 -2.21 15.79 -18.88
CA TYR A 173 -3.35 15.52 -19.76
C TYR A 173 -4.68 16.12 -19.29
N VAL A 174 -4.85 16.41 -18.00
CA VAL A 174 -6.07 17.06 -17.50
C VAL A 174 -6.18 18.48 -18.04
N LYS A 175 -7.38 18.83 -18.51
CA LYS A 175 -7.77 20.17 -18.94
C LYS A 175 -9.02 20.63 -18.20
N PRO A 176 -9.32 21.94 -18.17
CA PRO A 176 -10.51 22.46 -17.49
C PRO A 176 -11.85 21.83 -17.90
N GLU A 177 -11.95 21.38 -19.14
CA GLU A 177 -13.13 20.73 -19.70
C GLU A 177 -13.20 19.22 -19.44
N SER A 178 -12.12 18.61 -18.95
CA SER A 178 -11.98 17.15 -18.86
C SER A 178 -12.98 16.53 -17.88
N LYS A 179 -13.66 15.49 -18.34
CA LYS A 179 -14.36 14.51 -17.50
C LYS A 179 -13.43 13.33 -17.22
N ILE A 180 -13.35 12.90 -15.96
CA ILE A 180 -12.40 11.89 -15.50
C ILE A 180 -13.13 10.76 -14.79
N PHE A 181 -12.81 9.50 -15.10
CA PHE A 181 -13.22 8.35 -14.30
C PHE A 181 -12.00 7.68 -13.66
N ASP A 182 -12.06 7.44 -12.35
CA ASP A 182 -11.00 6.81 -11.55
C ASP A 182 -11.47 5.45 -11.04
N ILE A 183 -10.91 4.37 -11.61
CA ILE A 183 -11.26 2.98 -11.31
C ILE A 183 -10.34 2.46 -10.19
N GLY A 184 -10.95 1.96 -9.11
CA GLY A 184 -10.19 1.53 -7.93
C GLY A 184 -9.64 2.76 -7.19
N THR A 185 -10.52 3.72 -6.91
CA THR A 185 -10.14 5.05 -6.42
C THR A 185 -9.43 5.01 -5.06
N GLY A 186 -9.60 3.95 -4.26
CA GLY A 186 -8.87 3.76 -3.00
C GLY A 186 -9.10 4.94 -2.03
N SER A 187 -8.01 5.62 -1.65
CA SER A 187 -8.04 6.84 -0.85
C SER A 187 -8.68 8.06 -1.54
N GLY A 188 -8.98 7.98 -2.85
CA GLY A 188 -9.49 9.08 -3.67
C GLY A 188 -8.43 10.01 -4.22
N ILE A 189 -7.14 9.73 -4.00
CA ILE A 189 -6.05 10.65 -4.32
C ILE A 189 -6.00 11.08 -5.80
N LEU A 190 -6.20 10.15 -6.73
CA LEU A 190 -6.15 10.46 -8.16
C LEU A 190 -7.37 11.29 -8.59
N ALA A 191 -8.56 10.93 -8.09
CA ALA A 191 -9.77 11.73 -8.28
C ALA A 191 -9.62 13.17 -7.74
N ILE A 192 -9.12 13.33 -6.51
CA ILE A 192 -8.88 14.63 -5.87
C ILE A 192 -7.85 15.43 -6.66
N THR A 193 -6.76 14.79 -7.07
CA THR A 193 -5.71 15.42 -7.87
C THR A 193 -6.27 15.94 -9.20
N ALA A 194 -7.05 15.13 -9.90
CA ALA A 194 -7.66 15.53 -11.17
C ALA A 194 -8.61 16.72 -11.01
N ALA A 195 -9.43 16.74 -9.96
CA ALA A 195 -10.30 17.87 -9.66
C ALA A 195 -9.51 19.15 -9.34
N LYS A 196 -8.43 19.06 -8.54
CA LYS A 196 -7.56 20.23 -8.26
C LYS A 196 -6.78 20.71 -9.48
N LEU A 197 -6.52 19.82 -10.44
CA LEU A 197 -6.03 20.17 -11.78
C LEU A 197 -7.11 20.80 -12.67
N LYS A 198 -8.28 21.13 -12.09
CA LYS A 198 -9.42 21.82 -12.68
C LYS A 198 -10.24 20.97 -13.65
N ALA A 199 -10.16 19.65 -13.59
CA ALA A 199 -11.10 18.80 -14.33
C ALA A 199 -12.55 19.25 -14.08
N LYS A 200 -13.40 19.20 -15.09
CA LYS A 200 -14.79 19.64 -15.01
C LYS A 200 -15.61 18.77 -14.06
N GLU A 201 -15.43 17.45 -14.18
CA GLU A 201 -16.18 16.44 -13.44
C GLU A 201 -15.29 15.22 -13.23
N VAL A 202 -15.31 14.67 -12.02
CA VAL A 202 -14.57 13.46 -11.68
C VAL A 202 -15.50 12.45 -11.02
N ILE A 203 -15.45 11.20 -11.46
CA ILE A 203 -16.15 10.10 -10.81
C ILE A 203 -15.12 9.06 -10.37
N GLY A 204 -15.02 8.81 -9.06
CA GLY A 204 -14.23 7.73 -8.50
C GLY A 204 -15.12 6.53 -8.18
N VAL A 205 -14.67 5.32 -8.51
CA VAL A 205 -15.38 4.07 -8.19
C VAL A 205 -14.48 3.11 -7.45
N ASP A 206 -15.02 2.39 -6.48
CA ASP A 206 -14.33 1.29 -5.82
C ASP A 206 -15.31 0.17 -5.47
N LEU A 207 -14.82 -1.07 -5.45
CA LEU A 207 -15.60 -2.24 -5.03
C LEU A 207 -15.62 -2.38 -3.50
N ASP A 208 -14.62 -1.85 -2.80
CA ASP A 208 -14.54 -1.91 -1.35
C ASP A 208 -15.28 -0.71 -0.72
N PRO A 209 -16.35 -0.94 0.08
CA PRO A 209 -17.04 0.14 0.78
C PRO A 209 -16.15 0.91 1.77
N VAL A 210 -15.05 0.31 2.27
CA VAL A 210 -14.07 1.01 3.12
C VAL A 210 -13.30 2.05 2.32
N ALA A 211 -12.85 1.71 1.11
CA ALA A 211 -12.21 2.64 0.18
C ALA A 211 -13.16 3.77 -0.23
N VAL A 212 -14.42 3.45 -0.58
CA VAL A 212 -15.45 4.45 -0.90
C VAL A 212 -15.65 5.45 0.23
N LYS A 213 -15.70 4.98 1.48
CA LYS A 213 -15.80 5.84 2.66
C LYS A 213 -14.56 6.71 2.81
N SER A 214 -13.36 6.14 2.72
CA SER A 214 -12.09 6.86 2.82
C SER A 214 -11.97 7.95 1.75
N ALA A 215 -12.22 7.63 0.48
CA ALA A 215 -12.23 8.61 -0.61
C ALA A 215 -13.24 9.73 -0.36
N SER A 216 -14.46 9.39 0.10
CA SER A 216 -15.50 10.39 0.39
C SER A 216 -15.10 11.33 1.55
N GLU A 217 -14.35 10.86 2.54
CA GLU A 217 -13.81 11.68 3.62
C GLU A 217 -12.66 12.56 3.11
N ASN A 218 -11.75 12.00 2.32
CA ASN A 218 -10.64 12.72 1.70
C ASN A 218 -11.10 13.83 0.75
N VAL A 219 -12.18 13.62 -0.01
CA VAL A 219 -12.78 14.68 -0.83
C VAL A 219 -13.21 15.88 0.02
N LYS A 220 -13.76 15.64 1.22
CA LYS A 220 -14.19 16.71 2.14
C LYS A 220 -13.01 17.50 2.70
N TYR A 221 -11.88 16.86 2.99
CA TYR A 221 -10.68 17.57 3.46
C TYR A 221 -10.10 18.53 2.42
N ASN A 222 -10.48 18.38 1.14
CA ASN A 222 -9.95 19.19 0.06
C ASN A 222 -10.88 20.33 -0.39
N ASP A 223 -12.06 20.46 0.22
CA ASP A 223 -13.12 21.42 -0.13
C ASP A 223 -13.49 21.39 -1.63
N ILE A 224 -13.72 20.19 -2.17
CA ILE A 224 -14.05 19.96 -3.58
C ILE A 224 -15.48 19.44 -3.73
N ASP A 225 -16.23 19.97 -4.70
CA ASP A 225 -17.64 19.67 -4.94
C ASP A 225 -17.92 18.96 -6.29
N ASN A 226 -16.95 18.91 -7.20
CA ASN A 226 -17.09 18.32 -8.53
C ASN A 226 -16.61 16.86 -8.64
N ILE A 227 -16.51 16.16 -7.50
CA ILE A 227 -16.16 14.74 -7.42
C ILE A 227 -17.35 13.94 -6.91
N LYS A 228 -17.69 12.85 -7.59
CA LYS A 228 -18.64 11.84 -7.12
C LYS A 228 -17.90 10.53 -6.83
N ILE A 229 -18.00 10.03 -5.60
CA ILE A 229 -17.48 8.70 -5.23
C ILE A 229 -18.64 7.71 -5.21
N LEU A 230 -18.49 6.58 -5.89
CA LEU A 230 -19.50 5.54 -6.02
C LEU A 230 -18.96 4.17 -5.57
N HIS A 231 -19.83 3.39 -4.96
CA HIS A 231 -19.55 1.99 -4.64
C HIS A 231 -20.01 1.10 -5.79
N GLY A 232 -19.09 0.32 -6.38
CA GLY A 232 -19.37 -0.63 -7.45
C GLY A 232 -18.34 -0.63 -8.57
N ASN A 233 -18.60 -1.42 -9.60
CA ASN A 233 -17.80 -1.47 -10.81
C ASN A 233 -18.18 -0.29 -11.72
N LEU A 234 -17.19 0.35 -12.37
CA LEU A 234 -17.39 1.40 -13.36
C LEU A 234 -18.52 1.07 -14.34
N MET A 235 -18.53 -0.16 -14.86
CA MET A 235 -19.46 -0.61 -15.90
C MET A 235 -20.91 -0.73 -15.42
N GLU A 236 -21.13 -0.75 -14.10
CA GLU A 236 -22.44 -0.94 -13.49
C GLU A 236 -23.01 0.37 -12.94
N VAL A 237 -22.15 1.26 -12.43
CA VAL A 237 -22.59 2.43 -11.65
C VAL A 237 -22.32 3.77 -12.31
N VAL A 238 -21.62 3.79 -13.44
CA VAL A 238 -21.30 5.01 -14.18
C VAL A 238 -21.94 4.98 -15.55
N GLU A 239 -22.49 6.12 -15.96
CA GLU A 239 -23.02 6.34 -17.30
C GLU A 239 -22.19 7.40 -18.04
N GLY A 240 -22.12 7.26 -19.36
CA GLY A 240 -21.44 8.20 -20.24
C GLY A 240 -19.96 7.90 -20.44
N LYS A 241 -19.26 8.88 -21.01
CA LYS A 241 -17.85 8.78 -21.40
C LYS A 241 -17.01 9.86 -20.75
N ALA A 242 -15.78 9.52 -20.42
CA ALA A 242 -14.77 10.42 -19.88
C ALA A 242 -13.68 10.72 -20.93
N ASP A 243 -13.06 11.88 -20.82
CA ASP A 243 -11.89 12.24 -21.62
C ASP A 243 -10.65 11.47 -21.15
N ILE A 244 -10.61 11.14 -19.86
CA ILE A 244 -9.56 10.31 -19.26
C ILE A 244 -10.21 9.29 -18.32
N VAL A 245 -9.89 8.03 -18.52
CA VAL A 245 -10.11 6.98 -17.52
C VAL A 245 -8.75 6.65 -16.90
N ILE A 246 -8.68 6.53 -15.59
CA ILE A 246 -7.46 6.18 -14.85
C ILE A 246 -7.71 4.94 -13.99
N ALA A 247 -6.74 4.04 -13.94
CA ALA A 247 -6.78 2.84 -13.12
C ALA A 247 -5.39 2.52 -12.56
N ASN A 248 -5.20 2.64 -11.25
CA ASN A 248 -3.96 2.25 -10.57
C ASN A 248 -4.19 0.93 -9.82
N ILE A 249 -4.19 -0.18 -10.57
CA ILE A 249 -4.59 -1.51 -10.11
C ILE A 249 -3.68 -2.58 -10.76
N ILE A 250 -3.75 -3.82 -10.30
CA ILE A 250 -2.89 -4.89 -10.81
C ILE A 250 -3.09 -5.18 -12.31
N ALA A 251 -2.02 -5.61 -12.98
CA ALA A 251 -1.98 -5.87 -14.43
C ALA A 251 -3.09 -6.81 -14.92
N ASP A 252 -3.38 -7.90 -14.20
CA ASP A 252 -4.41 -8.87 -14.59
C ASP A 252 -5.81 -8.24 -14.67
N VAL A 253 -6.12 -7.33 -13.75
CA VAL A 253 -7.39 -6.61 -13.74
C VAL A 253 -7.44 -5.58 -14.87
N ILE A 254 -6.33 -4.88 -15.15
CA ILE A 254 -6.24 -3.97 -16.31
C ILE A 254 -6.51 -4.74 -17.60
N ILE A 255 -5.85 -5.88 -17.81
CA ILE A 255 -6.01 -6.71 -19.00
C ILE A 255 -7.46 -7.15 -19.15
N PHE A 256 -8.09 -7.60 -18.06
CA PHE A 256 -9.49 -8.00 -18.02
C PHE A 256 -10.46 -6.86 -18.39
N LEU A 257 -10.25 -5.66 -17.86
CA LEU A 257 -11.15 -4.51 -18.05
C LEU A 257 -10.94 -3.78 -19.39
N THR A 258 -9.80 -3.99 -20.06
CA THR A 258 -9.38 -3.18 -21.22
C THR A 258 -10.41 -3.12 -22.35
N ASP A 259 -11.11 -4.23 -22.65
CA ASP A 259 -12.11 -4.21 -23.73
C ASP A 259 -13.36 -3.40 -23.33
N GLY A 260 -13.82 -3.57 -22.08
CA GLY A 260 -15.02 -2.89 -21.58
C GLY A 260 -14.81 -1.41 -21.30
N VAL A 261 -13.60 -1.00 -20.87
CA VAL A 261 -13.33 0.41 -20.51
C VAL A 261 -13.41 1.35 -21.72
N LYS A 262 -13.22 0.82 -22.94
CA LYS A 262 -13.35 1.60 -24.19
C LYS A 262 -14.70 2.26 -24.34
N ASP A 263 -15.76 1.61 -23.88
CA ASP A 263 -17.12 2.14 -23.98
C ASP A 263 -17.33 3.37 -23.07
N PHE A 264 -16.44 3.57 -22.10
CA PHE A 264 -16.43 4.69 -21.15
C PHE A 264 -15.41 5.77 -21.51
N ILE A 265 -14.69 5.63 -22.62
CA ILE A 265 -13.71 6.62 -23.09
C ILE A 265 -14.30 7.37 -24.30
N ALA A 266 -14.26 8.70 -24.23
CA ALA A 266 -14.67 9.58 -25.32
C ALA A 266 -13.72 9.44 -26.52
N PRO A 267 -14.16 9.70 -27.77
CA PRO A 267 -13.27 9.67 -28.93
C PRO A 267 -12.05 10.58 -28.73
N GLY A 268 -10.84 10.03 -28.90
CA GLY A 268 -9.58 10.76 -28.65
C GLY A 268 -9.21 10.91 -27.17
N GLY A 269 -10.00 10.29 -26.26
CA GLY A 269 -9.72 10.20 -24.84
C GLY A 269 -8.62 9.19 -24.52
N ARG A 270 -8.23 9.15 -23.25
CA ARG A 270 -7.09 8.34 -22.79
C ARG A 270 -7.47 7.35 -21.70
N PHE A 271 -6.79 6.23 -21.70
CA PHE A 271 -6.69 5.33 -20.58
C PHE A 271 -5.30 5.44 -19.97
N ILE A 272 -5.22 5.84 -18.70
CA ILE A 272 -3.99 5.88 -17.92
C ILE A 272 -4.04 4.68 -16.97
N CYS A 273 -3.12 3.74 -17.10
CA CYS A 273 -3.08 2.57 -16.23
C CYS A 273 -1.71 2.38 -15.57
N SER A 274 -1.71 2.05 -14.29
CA SER A 274 -0.51 1.86 -13.45
C SER A 274 -0.80 0.76 -12.42
N GLY A 275 0.15 0.47 -11.52
CA GLY A 275 0.05 -0.75 -10.67
C GLY A 275 0.58 -1.99 -11.40
N ILE A 276 1.35 -1.76 -12.47
CA ILE A 276 1.91 -2.79 -13.35
C ILE A 276 3.37 -2.99 -12.94
N ILE A 277 3.73 -4.21 -12.56
CA ILE A 277 5.13 -4.60 -12.37
C ILE A 277 5.79 -4.64 -13.75
N ASN A 278 7.03 -4.18 -13.86
CA ASN A 278 7.75 -4.04 -15.13
C ASN A 278 7.81 -5.33 -15.96
N ASP A 279 7.84 -6.49 -15.32
CA ASP A 279 7.81 -7.80 -15.98
C ASP A 279 6.47 -8.09 -16.67
N ARG A 280 5.38 -7.49 -16.20
CA ARG A 280 4.03 -7.58 -16.77
C ARG A 280 3.73 -6.47 -17.77
N LYS A 281 4.68 -5.57 -18.04
CA LYS A 281 4.50 -4.41 -18.93
C LYS A 281 4.02 -4.83 -20.32
N ASP A 282 4.73 -5.77 -20.95
CA ASP A 282 4.47 -6.15 -22.34
C ASP A 282 3.11 -6.84 -22.49
N ASP A 283 2.65 -7.57 -21.46
CA ASP A 283 1.30 -8.16 -21.44
C ASP A 283 0.21 -7.07 -21.56
N VAL A 284 0.36 -6.00 -20.78
CA VAL A 284 -0.61 -4.89 -20.76
C VAL A 284 -0.54 -4.07 -22.05
N VAL A 285 0.67 -3.77 -22.55
CA VAL A 285 0.86 -3.06 -23.83
C VAL A 285 0.22 -3.83 -24.97
N ASN A 286 0.53 -5.12 -25.10
CA ASN A 286 -0.02 -5.98 -26.15
C ASN A 286 -1.55 -6.05 -26.06
N LYS A 287 -2.09 -6.14 -24.84
CA LYS A 287 -3.54 -6.12 -24.64
C LYS A 287 -4.16 -4.80 -25.11
N LEU A 288 -3.63 -3.66 -24.69
CA LEU A 288 -4.10 -2.33 -25.10
C LEU A 288 -4.10 -2.17 -26.63
N GLU A 289 -3.00 -2.50 -27.29
CA GLU A 289 -2.87 -2.40 -28.74
C GLU A 289 -3.84 -3.35 -29.47
N SER A 290 -3.96 -4.59 -29.03
CA SER A 290 -4.90 -5.56 -29.61
C SER A 290 -6.37 -5.14 -29.44
N SER A 291 -6.66 -4.39 -28.37
CA SER A 291 -7.98 -3.81 -28.10
C SER A 291 -8.19 -2.48 -28.84
N GLY A 292 -7.22 -2.01 -29.64
CA GLY A 292 -7.35 -0.85 -30.51
C GLY A 292 -6.96 0.48 -29.86
N PHE A 293 -6.25 0.46 -28.73
CA PHE A 293 -5.61 1.66 -28.20
C PHE A 293 -4.27 1.92 -28.90
N ASN A 294 -3.89 3.19 -29.03
CA ASN A 294 -2.55 3.61 -29.38
C ASN A 294 -1.78 4.00 -28.12
N VAL A 295 -0.76 3.21 -27.75
CA VAL A 295 0.10 3.52 -26.60
C VAL A 295 0.93 4.78 -26.91
N GLU A 296 0.69 5.87 -26.17
CA GLU A 296 1.40 7.13 -26.34
C GLU A 296 2.65 7.20 -25.46
N GLU A 297 2.58 6.65 -24.24
CA GLU A 297 3.68 6.68 -23.27
C GLU A 297 3.75 5.41 -22.44
N VAL A 298 4.98 5.00 -22.12
CA VAL A 298 5.29 3.99 -21.12
C VAL A 298 6.34 4.56 -20.19
N ASN A 299 5.93 4.88 -18.98
CA ASN A 299 6.77 5.49 -17.95
C ASN A 299 7.14 4.41 -16.92
N VAL A 300 8.42 4.35 -16.55
CA VAL A 300 8.96 3.38 -15.59
C VAL A 300 9.59 4.13 -14.42
N ASP A 301 9.29 3.69 -13.20
CA ASP A 301 9.81 4.24 -11.96
C ASP A 301 10.02 3.09 -10.96
N GLY A 302 11.29 2.77 -10.70
CA GLY A 302 11.66 1.53 -10.01
C GLY A 302 11.20 0.30 -10.79
N GLU A 303 10.46 -0.57 -10.12
CA GLU A 303 9.89 -1.80 -10.71
C GLU A 303 8.48 -1.60 -11.28
N TRP A 304 7.94 -0.39 -11.21
CA TRP A 304 6.57 -0.09 -11.58
C TRP A 304 6.49 0.62 -12.93
N VAL A 305 5.37 0.40 -13.61
CA VAL A 305 5.08 0.97 -14.91
C VAL A 305 3.73 1.68 -14.89
N CYS A 306 3.69 2.84 -15.56
CA CYS A 306 2.48 3.56 -15.91
C CYS A 306 2.42 3.73 -17.43
N ILE A 307 1.30 3.33 -18.03
CA ILE A 307 1.05 3.39 -19.47
C ILE A 307 -0.05 4.40 -19.74
N VAL A 308 0.18 5.30 -20.70
CA VAL A 308 -0.84 6.19 -21.23
C VAL A 308 -1.18 5.74 -22.64
N ALA A 309 -2.42 5.35 -22.87
CA ALA A 309 -2.90 4.89 -24.16
C ALA A 309 -4.11 5.71 -24.61
N LYS A 310 -4.18 6.03 -25.89
CA LYS A 310 -5.25 6.83 -26.50
C LYS A 310 -6.20 5.96 -27.30
N LEU A 311 -7.50 6.23 -27.20
CA LEU A 311 -8.55 5.58 -27.99
C LEU A 311 -8.88 6.36 -29.26
#